data_AF-F4PG38-F1
#
_entry.id   AF-F4PG38-F1
#
_cell.length_a   1.000
_cell.length_b   1.000
_cell.length_c   1.000
_cell.angle_alpha   90.00
_cell.angle_beta   90.00
_cell.angle_gamma   90.00
#
_symmetry.space_group_name_H-M   'P 1'
#
loop_
_entity.id
_entity.type
_entity.pdbx_description
1 polymer ?
#
loop_
_entity_poly.entity_id
_entity_poly.type
_entity_poly.pdbx_seq_one_letter_code
_entity_poly.pdbx_strand_id
1 'polypeptide(L)'
;MSSPIIGFIGLGEAAFHICSGLKGEGIDVIYSYDVQSEHPVAGPIIHQRSKEAGVILVGSLEELLKKSTTIFCATSAKYAVSIAKEVAEEINPEQIYIDLNSASPSVKKEVGSIINSKGGKFVDGAIMEPVPPHKHRVPILASGDGAKQLEQQLNEYGMRITFLNQDAGSSSAMKMCRSIFMKGFTALLLETLRASYKFGIDKEILKSIERTLTNQPFEELINLLITRTAIHAERRVTEMDEVINTLQDIQTSSRMSQQTKATLQEIINNDLKGFFSNTVPNSYTDVLEGLETIVIKNRGKKDDNGDGENEGTKNESTYPDKPVTFVAPSGAGGAFDTALRSFTKQLADTKIVEQQMTVEVKPGGGGSVFLAEYATQDVDNDYKLFLTSPTMLINHLKKDGNSPYGYQDTTPIATLFQDYGVIAVSADSQFSDLKSLFDYMKESPSEIAVAGGSAPGAVDHLSFLIPATDYGLDGVQVKYVPYDGKGESMTALLGGNADVLTSVASSVGEYLEAGNIKVLAVDAPERLPGVFADVPTMKELGINSDFAIWRGIFGPKNMSEDAKAYWEEKIAELVETDEWQAELTAKGWEHFHNDSAAFIEILQKQEKSIKKVLEQLGMTN
;
A
#
# COMPACT_ATOMS: atom_id res chain seq x y z
N MET A 1 16.03 -17.16 -38.64
CA MET A 1 14.57 -17.42 -38.55
C MET A 1 13.85 -16.22 -39.14
N SER A 2 12.52 -16.23 -39.30
CA SER A 2 11.79 -14.97 -39.55
C SER A 2 11.94 -14.04 -38.34
N SER A 3 12.01 -12.72 -38.57
CA SER A 3 12.07 -11.75 -37.47
C SER A 3 10.85 -11.90 -36.55
N PRO A 4 11.01 -11.84 -35.21
CA PRO A 4 9.88 -11.83 -34.29
C PRO A 4 8.95 -10.66 -34.62
N ILE A 5 7.63 -10.92 -34.64
CA ILE A 5 6.64 -9.86 -34.72
C ILE A 5 6.17 -9.56 -33.31
N ILE A 6 6.57 -8.41 -32.79
CA ILE A 6 6.41 -8.06 -31.38
C ILE A 6 5.14 -7.25 -31.16
N GLY A 7 4.34 -7.66 -30.17
CA GLY A 7 3.20 -6.91 -29.67
C GLY A 7 3.43 -6.42 -28.25
N PHE A 8 2.99 -5.20 -27.92
CA PHE A 8 2.94 -4.68 -26.55
C PHE A 8 1.50 -4.42 -26.11
N ILE A 9 1.11 -4.98 -24.97
CA ILE A 9 -0.10 -4.61 -24.24
C ILE A 9 0.33 -3.56 -23.21
N GLY A 10 -0.16 -2.32 -23.38
CA GLY A 10 0.30 -1.13 -22.67
C GLY A 10 1.48 -0.44 -23.35
N LEU A 11 1.35 0.84 -23.68
CA LEU A 11 2.42 1.70 -24.20
C LEU A 11 2.85 2.76 -23.16
N GLY A 12 3.09 2.26 -21.94
CA GLY A 12 3.72 3.01 -20.87
C GLY A 12 5.17 3.42 -21.19
N GLU A 13 5.82 4.14 -20.28
CA GLU A 13 7.20 4.62 -20.43
C GLU A 13 8.20 3.48 -20.68
N ALA A 14 8.09 2.38 -19.92
CA ALA A 14 8.95 1.21 -20.07
C ALA A 14 8.81 0.56 -21.46
N ALA A 15 7.57 0.33 -21.91
CA ALA A 15 7.30 -0.21 -23.24
C ALA A 15 7.84 0.72 -24.34
N PHE A 16 7.57 2.03 -24.26
CA PHE A 16 8.09 3.03 -25.18
C PHE A 16 9.62 2.99 -25.33
N HIS A 17 10.36 2.93 -24.23
CA HIS A 17 11.82 2.87 -24.27
C HIS A 17 12.35 1.53 -24.80
N ILE A 18 11.69 0.40 -24.50
CA ILE A 18 12.05 -0.91 -25.07
C ILE A 18 11.82 -0.91 -26.58
N CYS A 19 10.62 -0.52 -27.05
CA CYS A 19 10.30 -0.42 -28.48
C CYS A 19 11.27 0.49 -29.25
N SER A 20 11.52 1.69 -28.71
CA SER A 20 12.48 2.66 -29.27
C SER A 20 13.90 2.12 -29.35
N GLY A 21 14.23 1.13 -28.51
CA GLY A 21 15.49 0.41 -28.54
C GLY A 21 15.52 -0.66 -29.63
N LEU A 22 14.55 -1.57 -29.62
CA LEU A 22 14.46 -2.73 -30.52
C LEU A 22 14.42 -2.34 -32.00
N LYS A 23 13.78 -1.21 -32.33
CA LYS A 23 13.76 -0.67 -33.69
C LYS A 23 15.16 -0.35 -34.25
N GLY A 24 16.13 -0.07 -33.38
CA GLY A 24 17.53 0.13 -33.76
C GLY A 24 18.31 -1.14 -34.08
N GLU A 25 17.74 -2.32 -33.77
CA GLU A 25 18.42 -3.63 -33.85
C GLU A 25 17.83 -4.53 -34.96
N GLY A 26 17.01 -3.98 -35.87
CA GLY A 26 16.44 -4.71 -37.01
C GLY A 26 15.08 -5.38 -36.75
N ILE A 27 14.35 -4.96 -35.71
CA ILE A 27 12.92 -5.30 -35.56
C ILE A 27 12.08 -4.23 -36.27
N ASP A 28 11.73 -4.51 -37.52
CA ASP A 28 11.06 -3.54 -38.42
C ASP A 28 9.59 -3.25 -38.05
N VAL A 29 8.91 -4.21 -37.40
CA VAL A 29 7.47 -4.13 -37.11
C VAL A 29 7.21 -4.47 -35.65
N ILE A 30 6.70 -3.48 -34.91
CA ILE A 30 6.21 -3.63 -33.53
C ILE A 30 4.78 -3.08 -33.51
N TYR A 31 3.86 -3.83 -32.93
CA TYR A 31 2.48 -3.43 -32.68
C TYR A 31 2.27 -3.10 -31.20
N SER A 32 1.28 -2.27 -30.87
CA SER A 32 0.83 -2.09 -29.49
C SER A 32 -0.68 -1.88 -29.38
N TYR A 33 -1.28 -2.43 -28.34
CA TYR A 33 -2.63 -2.09 -27.89
C TYR A 33 -2.55 -1.45 -26.51
N ASP A 34 -3.26 -0.35 -26.30
CA ASP A 34 -3.41 0.27 -25.00
C ASP A 34 -4.87 0.69 -24.81
N VAL A 35 -5.52 0.23 -23.74
CA VAL A 35 -6.93 0.54 -23.45
C VAL A 35 -7.17 2.04 -23.22
N GLN A 36 -6.12 2.80 -22.91
CA GLN A 36 -6.17 4.25 -22.71
C GLN A 36 -5.86 5.05 -24.00
N SER A 37 -5.74 4.41 -25.17
CA SER A 37 -5.41 5.11 -26.43
C SER A 37 -6.41 6.19 -26.82
N GLU A 38 -7.70 5.96 -26.57
CA GLU A 38 -8.79 6.93 -26.84
C GLU A 38 -9.11 7.82 -25.61
N HIS A 39 -8.38 7.69 -24.51
CA HIS A 39 -8.64 8.48 -23.30
C HIS A 39 -8.21 9.95 -23.50
N PRO A 40 -9.04 10.97 -23.16
CA PRO A 40 -8.75 12.37 -23.48
C PRO A 40 -7.37 12.90 -23.03
N VAL A 41 -6.88 12.44 -21.86
CA VAL A 41 -5.56 12.82 -21.30
C VAL A 41 -4.42 11.87 -21.71
N ALA A 42 -4.55 10.56 -21.44
CA ALA A 42 -3.49 9.58 -21.71
C ALA A 42 -3.32 9.23 -23.20
N GLY A 43 -4.41 9.27 -23.97
CA GLY A 43 -4.43 8.93 -25.39
C GLY A 43 -3.44 9.74 -26.24
N PRO A 44 -3.46 11.09 -26.20
CA PRO A 44 -2.47 11.92 -26.88
C PRO A 44 -1.01 11.54 -26.56
N ILE A 45 -0.72 11.18 -25.31
CA ILE A 45 0.63 10.74 -24.87
C ILE A 45 0.97 9.37 -25.47
N ILE A 46 0.02 8.43 -25.50
CA ILE A 46 0.17 7.10 -26.11
C ILE A 46 0.40 7.22 -27.62
N HIS A 47 -0.40 8.03 -28.33
CA HIS A 47 -0.21 8.31 -29.76
C HIS A 47 1.14 8.99 -30.04
N GLN A 48 1.59 9.92 -29.20
CA GLN A 48 2.91 10.52 -29.32
C GLN A 48 4.03 9.47 -29.17
N ARG A 49 3.98 8.64 -28.11
CA ARG A 49 4.95 7.55 -27.87
C ARG A 49 4.98 6.54 -29.03
N SER A 50 3.80 6.16 -29.54
CA SER A 50 3.66 5.29 -30.71
C SER A 50 4.34 5.89 -31.94
N LYS A 51 4.13 7.18 -32.21
CA LYS A 51 4.76 7.87 -33.34
C LYS A 51 6.28 8.00 -33.18
N GLU A 52 6.76 8.32 -31.99
CA GLU A 52 8.19 8.52 -31.69
C GLU A 52 8.99 7.21 -31.71
N ALA A 53 8.48 6.14 -31.07
CA ALA A 53 9.04 4.81 -31.19
C ALA A 53 8.78 4.19 -32.59
N GLY A 54 7.80 4.73 -33.32
CA GLY A 54 7.27 4.21 -34.58
C GLY A 54 6.75 2.78 -34.44
N VAL A 55 5.90 2.59 -33.42
CA VAL A 55 5.12 1.39 -33.10
C VAL A 55 3.71 1.57 -33.67
N ILE A 56 3.14 0.53 -34.26
CA ILE A 56 1.80 0.58 -34.86
C ILE A 56 0.76 0.33 -33.75
N LEU A 57 0.00 1.37 -33.39
CA LEU A 57 -1.19 1.21 -32.54
C LEU A 57 -2.28 0.45 -33.30
N VAL A 58 -2.86 -0.58 -32.65
CA VAL A 58 -3.98 -1.39 -33.17
C VAL A 58 -5.24 -1.14 -32.36
N GLY A 59 -6.41 -1.37 -32.96
CA GLY A 59 -7.70 -0.97 -32.37
C GLY A 59 -8.20 -1.90 -31.25
N SER A 60 -7.68 -3.11 -31.14
CA SER A 60 -8.09 -4.08 -30.12
C SER A 60 -6.96 -5.03 -29.70
N LEU A 61 -7.13 -5.66 -28.54
CA LEU A 61 -6.26 -6.74 -28.07
C LEU A 61 -6.28 -7.94 -29.04
N GLU A 62 -7.45 -8.29 -29.57
CA GLU A 62 -7.62 -9.32 -30.60
C GLU A 62 -6.77 -9.03 -31.85
N GLU A 63 -6.75 -7.79 -32.33
CA GLU A 63 -5.92 -7.37 -33.46
C GLU A 63 -4.43 -7.48 -33.13
N LEU A 64 -4.01 -7.13 -31.91
CA LEU A 64 -2.63 -7.28 -31.45
C LEU A 64 -2.19 -8.74 -31.48
N LEU A 65 -3.02 -9.64 -30.93
CA LEU A 65 -2.73 -11.07 -30.86
C LEU A 65 -2.65 -11.68 -32.25
N LYS A 66 -3.58 -11.35 -33.16
CA LYS A 66 -3.57 -11.87 -34.55
C LYS A 66 -2.37 -11.42 -35.38
N LYS A 67 -1.69 -10.35 -34.98
CA LYS A 67 -0.51 -9.81 -35.67
C LYS A 67 0.83 -10.17 -35.04
N SER A 68 0.87 -10.68 -33.80
CA SER A 68 2.11 -10.79 -33.02
C SER A 68 2.43 -12.23 -32.63
N THR A 69 3.70 -12.62 -32.70
CA THR A 69 4.20 -13.93 -32.20
C THR A 69 4.74 -13.84 -30.78
N THR A 70 5.16 -12.64 -30.36
CA THR A 70 5.84 -12.39 -29.09
C THR A 70 5.19 -11.20 -28.42
N ILE A 71 4.43 -11.43 -27.35
CA ILE A 71 3.52 -10.44 -26.74
C ILE A 71 4.00 -10.05 -25.35
N PHE A 72 4.42 -8.80 -25.18
CA PHE A 72 4.80 -8.24 -23.89
C PHE A 72 3.61 -7.55 -23.23
N CYS A 73 3.28 -7.93 -21.99
CA CYS A 73 2.35 -7.19 -21.14
C CYS A 73 3.12 -6.27 -20.20
N ALA A 74 3.02 -4.97 -20.43
CA ALA A 74 3.74 -3.91 -19.71
C ALA A 74 2.75 -2.84 -19.23
N THR A 75 1.78 -3.25 -18.42
CA THR A 75 0.71 -2.42 -17.86
C THR A 75 0.92 -2.23 -16.35
N SER A 76 -0.06 -2.60 -15.52
CA SER A 76 0.02 -2.56 -14.06
C SER A 76 -0.31 -3.93 -13.48
N ALA A 77 0.36 -4.29 -12.38
CA ALA A 77 0.19 -5.59 -11.73
C ALA A 77 -1.26 -5.92 -11.36
N LYS A 78 -2.10 -4.90 -11.08
CA LYS A 78 -3.54 -5.06 -10.79
C LYS A 78 -4.36 -5.64 -11.96
N TYR A 79 -3.87 -5.52 -13.20
CA TYR A 79 -4.56 -6.02 -14.40
C TYR A 79 -3.92 -7.27 -15.01
N ALA A 80 -2.84 -7.80 -14.42
CA ALA A 80 -2.09 -8.91 -15.01
C ALA A 80 -2.97 -10.16 -15.21
N VAL A 81 -3.81 -10.49 -14.23
CA VAL A 81 -4.73 -11.65 -14.29
C VAL A 81 -5.90 -11.42 -15.24
N SER A 82 -6.49 -10.21 -15.29
CA SER A 82 -7.62 -9.93 -16.19
C SER A 82 -7.17 -9.93 -17.65
N ILE A 83 -6.06 -9.25 -17.96
CA ILE A 83 -5.46 -9.26 -19.30
C ILE A 83 -5.06 -10.68 -19.71
N ALA A 84 -4.52 -11.49 -18.79
CA ALA A 84 -4.20 -12.89 -19.09
C ALA A 84 -5.43 -13.72 -19.46
N LYS A 85 -6.59 -13.46 -18.83
CA LYS A 85 -7.87 -14.12 -19.16
C LYS A 85 -8.37 -13.72 -20.55
N GLU A 86 -8.32 -12.43 -20.88
CA GLU A 86 -8.68 -11.92 -22.22
C GLU A 86 -7.74 -12.49 -23.30
N VAL A 87 -6.42 -12.51 -23.06
CA VAL A 87 -5.44 -13.11 -23.97
C VAL A 87 -5.67 -14.62 -24.15
N ALA A 88 -6.07 -15.32 -23.09
CA ALA A 88 -6.41 -16.75 -23.11
C ALA A 88 -7.67 -17.10 -23.93
N GLU A 89 -8.42 -16.12 -24.44
CA GLU A 89 -9.52 -16.39 -25.38
C GLU A 89 -9.00 -16.66 -26.81
N GLU A 90 -7.93 -15.97 -27.23
CA GLU A 90 -7.43 -15.98 -28.62
C GLU A 90 -5.98 -16.46 -28.79
N ILE A 91 -5.21 -16.67 -27.70
CA ILE A 91 -3.80 -17.11 -27.79
C ILE A 91 -3.66 -18.51 -28.38
N ASN A 92 -2.64 -18.71 -29.22
CA ASN A 92 -2.35 -19.98 -29.87
C ASN A 92 -0.95 -20.53 -29.49
N PRO A 93 -0.67 -21.84 -29.75
CA PRO A 93 0.55 -22.49 -29.27
C PRO A 93 1.90 -21.97 -29.81
N GLU A 94 1.89 -21.21 -30.91
CA GLU A 94 3.11 -20.61 -31.47
C GLU A 94 3.47 -19.26 -30.80
N GLN A 95 2.62 -18.76 -29.90
CA GLN A 95 2.79 -17.45 -29.27
C GLN A 95 3.44 -17.54 -27.89
N ILE A 96 4.34 -16.59 -27.62
CA ILE A 96 4.94 -16.36 -26.30
C ILE A 96 4.31 -15.12 -25.68
N TYR A 97 3.74 -15.25 -24.49
CA TYR A 97 3.25 -14.16 -23.66
C TYR A 97 4.23 -13.89 -22.50
N ILE A 98 4.73 -12.65 -22.44
CA ILE A 98 5.74 -12.18 -21.50
C ILE A 98 5.09 -11.16 -20.58
N ASP A 99 4.86 -11.53 -19.32
CA ASP A 99 4.34 -10.61 -18.33
C ASP A 99 5.51 -9.84 -17.68
N LEU A 100 5.67 -8.56 -18.04
CA LEU A 100 6.66 -7.63 -17.48
C LEU A 100 6.13 -6.83 -16.27
N ASN A 101 4.86 -7.01 -15.89
CA ASN A 101 4.28 -6.29 -14.76
C ASN A 101 5.03 -6.62 -13.46
N SER A 102 5.19 -5.65 -12.55
CA SER A 102 5.82 -5.89 -11.24
C SER A 102 4.83 -6.54 -10.26
N ALA A 103 4.33 -7.72 -10.62
CA ALA A 103 3.38 -8.54 -9.84
C ALA A 103 4.10 -9.56 -8.93
N SER A 104 3.36 -10.16 -7.99
CA SER A 104 3.91 -11.17 -7.08
C SER A 104 4.18 -12.52 -7.77
N PRO A 105 5.07 -13.36 -7.22
CA PRO A 105 5.28 -14.73 -7.71
C PRO A 105 3.99 -15.56 -7.80
N SER A 106 3.04 -15.35 -6.87
CA SER A 106 1.72 -16.01 -6.91
C SER A 106 0.90 -15.57 -8.13
N VAL A 107 0.82 -14.26 -8.41
CA VAL A 107 0.13 -13.73 -9.59
C VAL A 107 0.80 -14.22 -10.89
N LYS A 108 2.13 -14.26 -10.95
CA LYS A 108 2.85 -14.81 -12.12
C LYS A 108 2.53 -16.29 -12.37
N LYS A 109 2.39 -17.10 -11.31
CA LYS A 109 1.97 -18.50 -11.42
C LYS A 109 0.52 -18.64 -11.91
N GLU A 110 -0.38 -17.79 -11.43
CA GLU A 110 -1.78 -17.76 -11.90
C GLU A 110 -1.86 -17.37 -13.38
N VAL A 111 -1.21 -16.27 -13.78
CA VAL A 111 -1.11 -15.81 -15.17
C VAL A 111 -0.52 -16.89 -16.07
N GLY A 112 0.57 -17.53 -15.66
CA GLY A 112 1.18 -18.63 -16.42
C GLY A 112 0.27 -19.84 -16.55
N SER A 113 -0.48 -20.20 -15.51
CA SER A 113 -1.48 -21.27 -15.58
C SER A 113 -2.61 -20.95 -16.57
N ILE A 114 -3.10 -19.70 -16.56
CA ILE A 114 -4.15 -19.22 -17.48
C ILE A 114 -3.67 -19.32 -18.94
N ILE A 115 -2.50 -18.75 -19.25
CA ILE A 115 -1.91 -18.78 -20.60
C ILE A 115 -1.66 -20.22 -21.07
N ASN A 116 -1.00 -21.03 -20.23
CA ASN A 116 -0.60 -22.38 -20.60
C ASN A 116 -1.80 -23.33 -20.75
N SER A 117 -2.93 -23.06 -20.07
CA SER A 117 -4.18 -23.82 -20.24
C SER A 117 -4.77 -23.75 -21.66
N LYS A 118 -4.30 -22.80 -22.48
CA LYS A 118 -4.71 -22.57 -23.88
C LYS A 118 -3.62 -22.93 -24.89
N GLY A 119 -2.49 -23.46 -24.41
CA GLY A 119 -1.37 -23.91 -25.24
C GLY A 119 -0.32 -22.84 -25.54
N GLY A 120 -0.60 -21.55 -25.31
CA GLY A 120 0.40 -20.48 -25.41
C GLY A 120 1.56 -20.66 -24.41
N LYS A 121 2.69 -20.01 -24.68
CA LYS A 121 3.90 -20.10 -23.83
C LYS A 121 4.01 -18.92 -22.88
N PHE A 122 4.29 -19.19 -21.60
CA PHE A 122 4.39 -18.13 -20.60
C PHE A 122 5.82 -17.75 -20.21
N VAL A 123 6.04 -16.46 -19.96
CA VAL A 123 7.26 -15.92 -19.33
C VAL A 123 6.92 -14.89 -18.24
N ASP A 124 7.39 -15.16 -17.02
CA ASP A 124 7.57 -14.18 -15.95
C ASP A 124 8.86 -13.38 -16.24
N GLY A 125 8.70 -12.14 -16.70
CA GLY A 125 9.82 -11.25 -17.02
C GLY A 125 10.06 -10.18 -15.96
N ALA A 126 11.13 -10.30 -15.20
CA ALA A 126 11.50 -9.35 -14.15
C ALA A 126 12.57 -8.37 -14.64
N ILE A 127 12.15 -7.13 -14.95
CA ILE A 127 13.06 -6.00 -15.25
C ILE A 127 13.85 -5.64 -13.98
N MET A 128 15.20 -5.69 -14.05
CA MET A 128 16.08 -5.57 -12.88
C MET A 128 16.66 -4.17 -12.62
N GLU A 129 16.64 -3.30 -13.63
CA GLU A 129 17.23 -1.95 -13.61
C GLU A 129 16.25 -0.93 -14.23
N PRO A 130 16.45 0.39 -14.05
CA PRO A 130 15.61 1.41 -14.70
C PRO A 130 15.67 1.29 -16.23
N VAL A 131 14.51 1.29 -16.89
CA VAL A 131 14.43 1.10 -18.35
C VAL A 131 15.00 2.29 -19.16
N PRO A 132 14.71 3.58 -18.86
CA PRO A 132 15.14 4.70 -19.71
C PRO A 132 16.64 4.75 -20.09
N PRO A 133 17.61 4.53 -19.18
CA PRO A 133 19.04 4.54 -19.55
C PRO A 133 19.48 3.32 -20.38
N HIS A 134 18.77 2.19 -20.31
CA HIS A 134 19.19 0.94 -20.96
C HIS A 134 18.32 0.55 -22.17
N LYS A 135 17.12 1.14 -22.32
CA LYS A 135 16.13 0.81 -23.36
C LYS A 135 15.86 -0.71 -23.39
N HIS A 136 15.83 -1.32 -24.57
CA HIS A 136 15.72 -2.77 -24.77
C HIS A 136 16.87 -3.60 -24.14
N ARG A 137 18.03 -2.98 -23.85
CA ARG A 137 19.18 -3.63 -23.22
C ARG A 137 19.09 -3.67 -21.70
N VAL A 138 17.96 -3.26 -21.11
CA VAL A 138 17.72 -3.40 -19.67
C VAL A 138 17.79 -4.89 -19.29
N PRO A 139 18.51 -5.27 -18.21
CA PRO A 139 18.56 -6.67 -17.78
C PRO A 139 17.19 -7.16 -17.35
N ILE A 140 16.75 -8.27 -17.93
CA ILE A 140 15.49 -8.95 -17.63
C ILE A 140 15.80 -10.39 -17.23
N LEU A 141 15.41 -10.78 -16.02
CA LEU A 141 15.38 -12.19 -15.65
C LEU A 141 14.08 -12.81 -16.16
N ALA A 142 14.16 -14.00 -16.74
CA ALA A 142 13.01 -14.69 -17.32
C ALA A 142 12.85 -16.10 -16.75
N SER A 143 11.63 -16.44 -16.33
CA SER A 143 11.26 -17.80 -15.94
C SER A 143 9.88 -18.19 -16.46
N GLY A 144 9.58 -19.49 -16.50
CA GLY A 144 8.40 -20.02 -17.21
C GLY A 144 8.78 -20.87 -18.42
N ASP A 145 7.80 -21.55 -19.01
CA ASP A 145 8.05 -22.56 -20.05
C ASP A 145 8.38 -21.96 -21.44
N GLY A 146 8.05 -20.68 -21.67
CA GLY A 146 8.53 -19.91 -22.82
C GLY A 146 9.89 -19.23 -22.63
N ALA A 147 10.43 -19.20 -21.40
CA ALA A 147 11.50 -18.26 -21.05
C ALA A 147 12.84 -18.55 -21.75
N LYS A 148 13.16 -19.83 -21.97
CA LYS A 148 14.39 -20.23 -22.68
C LYS A 148 14.34 -19.90 -24.17
N GLN A 149 13.17 -20.04 -24.78
CA GLN A 149 12.93 -19.68 -26.18
C GLN A 149 13.01 -18.14 -26.35
N LEU A 150 12.42 -17.38 -25.44
CA LEU A 150 12.48 -15.92 -25.44
C LEU A 150 13.93 -15.40 -25.33
N GLU A 151 14.72 -15.96 -24.42
CA GLU A 151 16.15 -15.63 -24.26
C GLU A 151 16.91 -15.84 -25.57
N GLN A 152 16.76 -17.01 -26.20
CA GLN A 152 17.42 -17.34 -27.46
C GLN A 152 16.98 -16.41 -28.60
N GLN A 153 15.68 -16.10 -28.68
CA GLN A 153 15.11 -15.34 -29.79
C GLN A 153 15.42 -13.84 -29.73
N LEU A 154 15.36 -13.21 -28.56
CA LEU A 154 15.44 -11.75 -28.45
C LEU A 154 16.82 -11.21 -28.06
N ASN A 155 17.71 -12.03 -27.51
CA ASN A 155 19.10 -11.62 -27.30
C ASN A 155 19.86 -11.47 -28.63
N GLU A 156 19.41 -12.12 -29.73
CA GLU A 156 19.87 -11.83 -31.10
C GLU A 156 19.60 -10.38 -31.52
N TYR A 157 18.55 -9.76 -30.97
CA TYR A 157 18.14 -8.36 -31.19
C TYR A 157 18.60 -7.44 -30.03
N GLY A 158 19.74 -7.76 -29.42
CA GLY A 158 20.41 -6.91 -28.45
C GLY A 158 19.77 -6.84 -27.05
N MET A 159 18.64 -7.53 -26.81
CA MET A 159 18.08 -7.60 -25.46
C MET A 159 19.02 -8.32 -24.48
N ARG A 160 18.80 -8.10 -23.18
CA ARG A 160 19.56 -8.76 -22.10
C ARG A 160 18.64 -9.60 -21.23
N ILE A 161 18.03 -10.61 -21.85
CA ILE A 161 17.22 -11.60 -21.17
C ILE A 161 18.14 -12.69 -20.61
N THR A 162 17.88 -13.15 -19.40
CA THR A 162 18.59 -14.29 -18.77
C THR A 162 17.57 -15.28 -18.24
N PHE A 163 17.60 -16.49 -18.79
CA PHE A 163 16.77 -17.60 -18.35
C PHE A 163 17.23 -18.09 -16.96
N LEU A 164 16.29 -18.14 -16.01
CA LEU A 164 16.52 -18.72 -14.68
C LEU A 164 16.13 -20.21 -14.66
N ASN A 165 14.84 -20.49 -14.85
CA ASN A 165 14.24 -21.83 -14.76
C ASN A 165 12.87 -21.84 -15.47
N GLN A 166 12.20 -23.00 -15.50
CA GLN A 166 10.85 -23.13 -16.08
C GLN A 166 9.72 -22.74 -15.10
N ASP A 167 10.05 -22.39 -13.85
CA ASP A 167 9.07 -22.11 -12.81
C ASP A 167 8.57 -20.66 -12.88
N ALA A 168 7.30 -20.49 -13.25
CA ALA A 168 6.65 -19.19 -13.22
C ALA A 168 6.76 -18.54 -11.83
N GLY A 169 7.08 -17.25 -11.78
CA GLY A 169 7.23 -16.48 -10.54
C GLY A 169 8.65 -16.47 -9.94
N SER A 170 9.59 -17.29 -10.42
CA SER A 170 10.97 -17.28 -9.91
C SER A 170 11.71 -15.98 -10.22
N SER A 171 11.55 -15.40 -11.41
CA SER A 171 12.16 -14.11 -11.77
C SER A 171 11.59 -12.97 -10.93
N SER A 172 10.27 -12.94 -10.75
CA SER A 172 9.61 -11.97 -9.87
C SER A 172 10.02 -12.15 -8.39
N ALA A 173 10.19 -13.38 -7.91
CA ALA A 173 10.67 -13.66 -6.56
C ALA A 173 12.08 -13.09 -6.34
N MET A 174 13.01 -13.36 -7.27
CA MET A 174 14.38 -12.84 -7.19
C MET A 174 14.42 -11.30 -7.19
N LYS A 175 13.59 -10.64 -8.02
CA LYS A 175 13.45 -9.18 -8.03
C LYS A 175 12.87 -8.64 -6.72
N MET A 176 11.86 -9.29 -6.15
CA MET A 176 11.26 -8.90 -4.87
C MET A 176 12.26 -9.05 -3.72
N CYS A 177 12.91 -10.19 -3.57
CA CYS A 177 13.92 -10.42 -2.53
C CYS A 177 15.10 -9.43 -2.64
N ARG A 178 15.60 -9.17 -3.86
CA ARG A 178 16.61 -8.12 -4.09
C ARG A 178 16.12 -6.73 -3.70
N SER A 179 14.84 -6.42 -3.89
CA SER A 179 14.25 -5.13 -3.54
C SER A 179 14.19 -4.90 -2.03
N ILE A 180 14.01 -5.96 -1.21
CA ILE A 180 14.08 -5.86 0.26
C ILE A 180 15.43 -5.26 0.67
N PHE A 181 16.53 -5.88 0.22
CA PHE A 181 17.87 -5.39 0.52
C PHE A 181 18.14 -4.01 -0.09
N MET A 182 17.94 -3.81 -1.39
CA MET A 182 18.35 -2.56 -2.06
C MET A 182 17.59 -1.32 -1.56
N LYS A 183 16.29 -1.47 -1.22
CA LYS A 183 15.49 -0.36 -0.67
C LYS A 183 15.76 -0.17 0.82
N GLY A 184 15.85 -1.26 1.59
CA GLY A 184 16.20 -1.21 3.02
C GLY A 184 17.59 -0.64 3.29
N PHE A 185 18.58 -1.00 2.47
CA PHE A 185 19.94 -0.48 2.54
C PHE A 185 20.00 1.03 2.23
N THR A 186 19.23 1.50 1.25
CA THR A 186 19.09 2.95 0.98
C THR A 186 18.51 3.70 2.19
N ALA A 187 17.48 3.16 2.85
CA ALA A 187 16.90 3.75 4.06
C ALA A 187 17.89 3.75 5.25
N LEU A 188 18.61 2.64 5.45
CA LEU A 188 19.66 2.51 6.47
C LEU A 188 20.81 3.51 6.24
N LEU A 189 21.28 3.65 5.00
CA LEU A 189 22.29 4.65 4.64
C LEU A 189 21.80 6.08 4.90
N LEU A 190 20.53 6.39 4.63
CA LEU A 190 19.98 7.72 4.89
C LEU A 190 19.97 8.06 6.38
N GLU A 191 19.58 7.13 7.26
CA GLU A 191 19.65 7.31 8.71
C GLU A 191 21.12 7.49 9.17
N THR A 192 22.00 6.60 8.71
CA THR A 192 23.45 6.63 8.99
C THR A 192 24.11 7.95 8.58
N LEU A 193 23.82 8.44 7.37
CA LEU A 193 24.41 9.68 6.84
C LEU A 193 23.84 10.92 7.53
N ARG A 194 22.55 10.96 7.86
CA ARG A 194 21.97 12.08 8.62
C ARG A 194 22.60 12.21 10.01
N ALA A 195 22.84 11.10 10.69
CA ALA A 195 23.47 11.08 12.00
C ALA A 195 24.95 11.49 11.93
N SER A 196 25.73 10.83 11.06
CA SER A 196 27.17 11.10 10.91
C SER A 196 27.47 12.51 10.37
N TYR A 197 26.57 13.09 9.55
CA TYR A 197 26.67 14.48 9.11
C TYR A 197 26.52 15.47 10.27
N LYS A 198 25.60 15.24 11.23
CA LYS A 198 25.46 16.09 12.43
C LYS A 198 26.70 16.05 13.33
N PHE A 199 27.41 14.92 13.36
CA PHE A 199 28.70 14.79 14.06
C PHE A 199 29.92 15.24 13.23
N GLY A 200 29.74 15.58 11.94
CA GLY A 200 30.83 15.97 11.04
C GLY A 200 31.81 14.85 10.65
N ILE A 201 31.34 13.59 10.64
CA ILE A 201 32.16 12.38 10.40
C ILE A 201 31.62 11.50 9.25
N ASP A 202 30.78 12.06 8.38
CA ASP A 202 30.12 11.34 7.26
C ASP A 202 31.12 10.62 6.34
N LYS A 203 32.26 11.27 6.05
CA LYS A 203 33.32 10.72 5.17
C LYS A 203 34.08 9.57 5.82
N GLU A 204 34.32 9.66 7.11
CA GLU A 204 35.02 8.65 7.92
C GLU A 204 34.13 7.42 8.09
N ILE A 205 32.84 7.62 8.34
CA ILE A 205 31.83 6.55 8.40
C ILE A 205 31.68 5.83 7.06
N LEU A 206 31.59 6.56 5.94
CA LEU A 206 31.54 5.97 4.60
C LEU A 206 32.75 5.07 4.31
N LYS A 207 33.98 5.55 4.57
CA LYS A 207 35.20 4.74 4.42
C LYS A 207 35.22 3.50 5.30
N SER A 208 34.68 3.60 6.52
CA SER A 208 34.60 2.47 7.47
C SER A 208 33.60 1.40 7.00
N ILE A 209 32.44 1.82 6.49
CA ILE A 209 31.42 0.94 5.91
C ILE A 209 31.92 0.30 4.63
N GLU A 210 32.50 1.07 3.70
CA GLU A 210 33.11 0.57 2.46
C GLU A 210 34.12 -0.53 2.74
N ARG A 211 35.09 -0.27 3.64
CA ARG A 211 36.07 -1.28 4.05
C ARG A 211 35.39 -2.53 4.60
N THR A 212 34.37 -2.39 5.45
CA THR A 212 33.66 -3.54 6.02
C THR A 212 32.95 -4.38 4.96
N LEU A 213 32.30 -3.73 3.98
CA LEU A 213 31.56 -4.40 2.91
C LEU A 213 32.46 -5.02 1.82
N THR A 214 33.72 -4.58 1.69
CA THR A 214 34.63 -4.99 0.60
C THR A 214 35.84 -5.82 1.05
N ASN A 215 36.10 -5.96 2.36
CA ASN A 215 37.30 -6.65 2.86
C ASN A 215 37.30 -8.18 2.64
N GLN A 216 36.16 -8.78 2.34
CA GLN A 216 36.00 -10.21 2.09
C GLN A 216 34.80 -10.47 1.15
N PRO A 217 34.67 -11.66 0.54
CA PRO A 217 33.50 -12.02 -0.26
C PRO A 217 32.19 -11.77 0.51
N PHE A 218 31.19 -11.21 -0.19
CA PHE A 218 29.95 -10.76 0.47
C PHE A 218 29.22 -11.91 1.19
N GLU A 219 29.25 -13.13 0.64
CA GLU A 219 28.69 -14.33 1.28
C GLU A 219 29.41 -14.71 2.59
N GLU A 220 30.73 -14.55 2.67
CA GLU A 220 31.48 -14.77 3.92
C GLU A 220 31.11 -13.71 4.96
N LEU A 221 30.86 -12.46 4.55
CA LEU A 221 30.35 -11.40 5.43
C LEU A 221 28.93 -11.69 5.93
N ILE A 222 28.02 -12.16 5.07
CA ILE A 222 26.66 -12.57 5.48
C ILE A 222 26.73 -13.74 6.46
N ASN A 223 27.52 -14.78 6.18
CA ASN A 223 27.75 -15.89 7.11
C ASN A 223 28.26 -15.39 8.47
N LEU A 224 29.29 -14.53 8.48
CA LEU A 224 29.86 -13.96 9.71
C LEU A 224 28.84 -13.15 10.53
N LEU A 225 28.02 -12.32 9.87
CA LEU A 225 27.05 -11.44 10.52
C LEU A 225 25.83 -12.21 11.05
N ILE A 226 25.25 -13.11 10.25
CA ILE A 226 24.02 -13.82 10.57
C ILE A 226 24.25 -14.88 11.66
N THR A 227 25.27 -15.74 11.51
CA THR A 227 25.58 -16.80 12.50
C THR A 227 25.90 -16.25 13.89
N ARG A 228 26.68 -15.16 13.96
CA ARG A 228 26.98 -14.46 15.21
C ARG A 228 25.79 -13.69 15.77
N THR A 229 24.78 -13.39 14.96
CA THR A 229 23.56 -12.71 15.43
C THR A 229 22.58 -13.69 16.03
N ALA A 230 22.48 -14.93 15.51
CA ALA A 230 21.72 -16.00 16.14
C ALA A 230 22.08 -16.25 17.62
N ILE A 231 23.36 -16.06 18.00
CA ILE A 231 23.86 -16.33 19.36
C ILE A 231 23.99 -15.06 20.24
N HIS A 232 24.23 -13.89 19.63
CA HIS A 232 24.51 -12.65 20.38
C HIS A 232 23.43 -11.56 20.20
N ALA A 233 22.21 -11.94 19.80
CA ALA A 233 21.09 -11.02 19.63
C ALA A 233 20.81 -10.19 20.90
N GLU A 234 20.77 -10.80 22.09
CA GLU A 234 20.58 -10.12 23.39
C GLU A 234 21.51 -8.92 23.57
N ARG A 235 22.82 -9.14 23.37
CA ARG A 235 23.83 -8.10 23.47
C ARG A 235 23.62 -7.00 22.42
N ARG A 236 23.24 -7.36 21.18
CA ARG A 236 22.97 -6.39 20.11
C ARG A 236 21.72 -5.56 20.36
N VAL A 237 20.70 -6.11 21.02
CA VAL A 237 19.54 -5.33 21.46
C VAL A 237 19.98 -4.20 22.40
N THR A 238 20.83 -4.49 23.39
CA THR A 238 21.39 -3.46 24.29
C THR A 238 22.31 -2.48 23.56
N GLU A 239 23.15 -2.93 22.63
CA GLU A 239 23.97 -2.03 21.81
C GLU A 239 23.11 -1.10 20.93
N MET A 240 21.96 -1.56 20.45
CA MET A 240 21.02 -0.74 19.67
C MET A 240 20.24 0.28 20.51
N ASP A 241 20.04 0.05 21.81
CA ASP A 241 19.43 1.06 22.70
C ASP A 241 20.30 2.32 22.79
N GLU A 242 21.62 2.16 22.97
CA GLU A 242 22.56 3.29 22.97
C GLU A 242 22.59 4.03 21.61
N VAL A 243 22.43 3.31 20.49
CA VAL A 243 22.31 3.92 19.16
C VAL A 243 21.02 4.74 19.04
N ILE A 244 19.89 4.21 19.52
CA ILE A 244 18.59 4.90 19.49
C ILE A 244 18.64 6.17 20.36
N ASN A 245 19.19 6.07 21.58
CA ASN A 245 19.40 7.21 22.48
C ASN A 245 20.28 8.29 21.82
N THR A 246 21.43 7.88 21.24
CA THR A 246 22.34 8.78 20.52
C THR A 246 21.62 9.54 19.39
N LEU A 247 20.75 8.86 18.63
CA LEU A 247 19.99 9.48 17.53
C LEU A 247 18.91 10.44 18.04
N GLN A 248 18.28 10.14 19.18
CA GLN A 248 17.31 11.01 19.83
C GLN A 248 17.96 12.28 20.39
N ASP A 249 19.12 12.16 21.07
CA ASP A 249 19.89 13.29 21.61
C ASP A 249 20.26 14.31 20.53
N ILE A 250 20.65 13.83 19.34
CA ILE A 250 20.95 14.70 18.19
C ILE A 250 19.72 15.06 17.36
N GLN A 251 18.50 14.77 17.81
CA GLN A 251 17.24 15.04 17.12
C GLN A 251 17.22 14.50 15.67
N THR A 252 17.47 13.20 15.50
CA THR A 252 17.48 12.51 14.20
C THR A 252 16.58 11.28 14.25
N SER A 253 16.01 10.90 13.09
CA SER A 253 15.25 9.64 12.96
C SER A 253 16.08 8.48 13.49
N SER A 254 15.44 7.63 14.30
CA SER A 254 15.96 6.34 14.77
C SER A 254 15.11 5.16 14.25
N ARG A 255 14.29 5.38 13.21
CA ARG A 255 13.33 4.38 12.68
C ARG A 255 14.02 3.10 12.21
N MET A 256 15.14 3.21 11.49
CA MET A 256 15.87 2.01 11.02
C MET A 256 16.57 1.30 12.19
N SER A 257 17.07 2.07 13.15
CA SER A 257 17.68 1.55 14.38
C SER A 257 16.67 0.83 15.28
N GLN A 258 15.46 1.38 15.44
CA GLN A 258 14.33 0.76 16.13
C GLN A 258 13.88 -0.53 15.44
N GLN A 259 13.74 -0.53 14.11
CA GLN A 259 13.39 -1.74 13.37
C GLN A 259 14.50 -2.81 13.47
N THR A 260 15.77 -2.40 13.48
CA THR A 260 16.91 -3.30 13.69
C THR A 260 16.85 -3.94 15.09
N LYS A 261 16.56 -3.16 16.14
CA LYS A 261 16.33 -3.68 17.50
C LYS A 261 15.16 -4.67 17.53
N ALA A 262 14.05 -4.37 16.86
CA ALA A 262 12.88 -5.25 16.81
C ALA A 262 13.18 -6.61 16.14
N THR A 263 13.90 -6.62 15.01
CA THR A 263 14.34 -7.86 14.35
C THR A 263 15.34 -8.66 15.18
N LEU A 264 16.22 -7.99 15.95
CA LEU A 264 17.09 -8.67 16.91
C LEU A 264 16.28 -9.29 18.07
N GLN A 265 15.25 -8.59 18.56
CA GLN A 265 14.36 -9.10 19.59
C GLN A 265 13.55 -10.32 19.11
N GLU A 266 13.13 -10.35 17.85
CA GLU A 266 12.47 -11.51 17.24
C GLU A 266 13.36 -12.77 17.26
N ILE A 267 14.68 -12.63 17.05
CA ILE A 267 15.65 -13.74 17.14
C ILE A 267 15.76 -14.27 18.59
N ILE A 268 15.67 -13.39 19.59
CA ILE A 268 15.64 -13.77 21.02
C ILE A 268 14.33 -14.48 21.36
N ASN A 269 13.19 -13.94 20.91
CA ASN A 269 11.85 -14.48 21.20
C ASN A 269 11.64 -15.87 20.58
N ASN A 270 12.29 -16.17 19.46
CA ASN A 270 12.31 -17.50 18.86
C ASN A 270 13.31 -18.47 19.54
N ASP A 271 14.05 -18.05 20.58
CA ASP A 271 15.10 -18.82 21.26
C ASP A 271 16.09 -19.51 20.29
N LEU A 272 16.52 -18.78 19.27
CA LEU A 272 17.44 -19.32 18.27
C LEU A 272 18.79 -19.71 18.89
N LYS A 273 19.19 -19.01 19.95
CA LYS A 273 20.36 -19.31 20.78
C LYS A 273 20.21 -20.65 21.51
N GLY A 274 19.05 -20.95 22.10
CA GLY A 274 18.76 -22.25 22.70
C GLY A 274 18.62 -23.37 21.67
N PHE A 275 18.02 -23.10 20.51
CA PHE A 275 17.94 -24.04 19.38
C PHE A 275 19.32 -24.56 18.96
N PHE A 276 20.31 -23.66 18.83
CA PHE A 276 21.70 -24.03 18.54
C PHE A 276 22.53 -24.40 19.77
N SER A 277 21.91 -24.57 20.94
CA SER A 277 22.60 -24.89 22.21
C SER A 277 23.80 -23.94 22.49
N ASN A 278 23.61 -22.64 22.22
CA ASN A 278 24.61 -21.58 22.34
C ASN A 278 25.89 -21.79 21.48
N THR A 279 25.84 -22.65 20.46
CA THR A 279 26.93 -22.88 19.50
C THR A 279 26.70 -22.02 18.24
N VAL A 280 27.74 -21.36 17.74
CA VAL A 280 27.62 -20.54 16.51
C VAL A 280 27.33 -21.46 15.32
N PRO A 281 26.25 -21.24 14.54
CA PRO A 281 25.94 -22.05 13.36
C PRO A 281 27.02 -21.91 12.28
N ASN A 282 27.14 -22.90 11.39
CA ASN A 282 28.19 -22.91 10.37
C ASN A 282 27.88 -21.94 9.22
N SER A 283 26.60 -21.73 8.94
CA SER A 283 26.14 -20.95 7.80
C SER A 283 24.91 -20.09 8.10
N TYR A 284 24.64 -19.11 7.24
CA TYR A 284 23.38 -18.37 7.26
C TYR A 284 22.18 -19.27 6.90
N THR A 285 22.38 -20.35 6.13
CA THR A 285 21.30 -21.32 5.83
C THR A 285 20.91 -22.13 7.06
N ASP A 286 21.87 -22.55 7.90
CA ASP A 286 21.59 -23.20 9.19
C ASP A 286 20.63 -22.31 10.02
N VAL A 287 20.92 -21.01 10.09
CA VAL A 287 20.14 -20.00 10.82
C VAL A 287 18.70 -19.88 10.29
N LEU A 288 18.52 -19.87 8.96
CA LEU A 288 17.21 -19.82 8.33
C LEU A 288 16.41 -21.12 8.59
N GLU A 289 17.04 -22.28 8.47
CA GLU A 289 16.42 -23.58 8.79
C GLU A 289 15.99 -23.67 10.26
N GLY A 290 16.79 -23.12 11.18
CA GLY A 290 16.45 -23.01 12.59
C GLY A 290 15.18 -22.18 12.81
N LEU A 291 15.12 -20.97 12.23
CA LEU A 291 13.95 -20.08 12.31
C LEU A 291 12.68 -20.75 11.76
N GLU A 292 12.73 -21.32 10.55
CA GLU A 292 11.58 -22.04 9.97
C GLU A 292 11.14 -23.23 10.83
N THR A 293 12.10 -24.00 11.38
CA THR A 293 11.80 -25.13 12.27
C THR A 293 11.09 -24.68 13.56
N ILE A 294 11.49 -23.54 14.12
CA ILE A 294 10.86 -22.95 15.32
C ILE A 294 9.44 -22.48 14.99
N VAL A 295 9.25 -21.77 13.88
CA VAL A 295 7.93 -21.30 13.42
C VAL A 295 6.97 -22.47 13.20
N ILE A 296 7.42 -23.56 12.57
CA ILE A 296 6.59 -24.76 12.37
C ILE A 296 6.21 -25.42 13.71
N LYS A 297 7.16 -25.57 14.65
CA LYS A 297 6.89 -26.12 15.99
C LYS A 297 5.90 -25.26 16.78
N ASN A 298 5.96 -23.95 16.64
CA ASN A 298 5.08 -23.01 17.33
C ASN A 298 3.66 -22.97 16.72
N ARG A 299 3.50 -23.36 15.44
CA ARG A 299 2.18 -23.60 14.82
C ARG A 299 1.56 -24.91 15.32
N GLY A 300 2.32 -26.01 15.31
CA GLY A 300 1.81 -27.34 15.70
C GLY A 300 1.50 -27.54 17.18
N LYS A 301 1.82 -26.57 18.06
CA LYS A 301 1.49 -26.59 19.49
C LYS A 301 0.12 -26.00 19.85
N LYS A 302 -0.64 -25.46 18.88
CA LYS A 302 -1.94 -24.82 19.13
C LYS A 302 -3.14 -25.78 19.08
N ASP A 303 -2.95 -27.02 18.63
CA ASP A 303 -4.05 -27.95 18.33
C ASP A 303 -4.37 -28.96 19.46
N ASP A 304 -3.55 -29.02 20.52
CA ASP A 304 -3.70 -29.94 21.66
C ASP A 304 -3.95 -29.17 22.98
N ASN A 305 -5.23 -28.94 23.31
CA ASN A 305 -5.74 -28.93 24.69
C ASN A 305 -7.28 -28.89 24.68
N GLY A 306 -7.90 -29.99 25.09
CA GLY A 306 -9.37 -30.19 25.06
C GLY A 306 -10.09 -29.87 26.37
N ASP A 307 -11.40 -30.09 26.33
CA ASP A 307 -12.42 -29.61 27.26
C ASP A 307 -12.26 -30.06 28.73
N GLY A 308 -12.73 -29.19 29.63
CA GLY A 308 -13.01 -29.50 31.02
C GLY A 308 -14.11 -28.60 31.59
N GLU A 309 -15.34 -29.13 31.69
CA GLU A 309 -16.45 -28.45 32.37
C GLU A 309 -16.18 -28.35 33.89
N ASN A 310 -16.36 -27.17 34.49
CA ASN A 310 -17.01 -27.09 35.80
C ASN A 310 -17.61 -25.71 36.15
N GLU A 311 -18.45 -25.71 37.18
CA GLU A 311 -19.41 -24.67 37.55
C GLU A 311 -18.82 -23.32 38.05
N GLY A 312 -19.39 -22.22 37.55
CA GLY A 312 -20.13 -21.30 38.43
C GLY A 312 -19.37 -20.46 39.47
N THR A 313 -18.32 -19.73 39.10
CA THR A 313 -17.85 -18.55 39.86
C THR A 313 -17.54 -17.38 38.93
N LYS A 314 -17.80 -16.14 39.38
CA LYS A 314 -17.29 -14.92 38.71
C LYS A 314 -15.77 -14.89 38.83
N ASN A 315 -15.06 -15.39 37.82
CA ASN A 315 -13.65 -15.09 37.65
C ASN A 315 -13.49 -13.68 37.08
N GLU A 316 -12.44 -12.99 37.49
CA GLU A 316 -11.90 -11.87 36.71
C GLU A 316 -11.39 -12.44 35.38
N SER A 317 -11.68 -11.74 34.28
CA SER A 317 -11.31 -12.24 32.95
C SER A 317 -9.79 -12.28 32.80
N THR A 318 -9.26 -13.40 32.31
CA THR A 318 -7.82 -13.55 32.02
C THR A 318 -7.45 -13.05 30.61
N TYR A 319 -8.41 -12.46 29.89
CA TYR A 319 -8.18 -11.93 28.56
C TYR A 319 -7.45 -10.57 28.62
N PRO A 320 -6.47 -10.31 27.74
CA PRO A 320 -5.81 -11.25 26.83
C PRO A 320 -4.71 -12.07 27.54
N ASP A 321 -4.71 -13.38 27.31
CA ASP A 321 -3.73 -14.32 27.92
C ASP A 321 -2.48 -14.58 27.04
N LYS A 322 -2.53 -14.12 25.79
CA LYS A 322 -1.53 -14.32 24.74
C LYS A 322 -1.51 -13.13 23.77
N PRO A 323 -0.53 -13.04 22.85
CA PRO A 323 -0.41 -11.93 21.91
C PRO A 323 -1.67 -11.71 21.05
N VAL A 324 -1.99 -10.44 20.78
CA VAL A 324 -3.14 -10.00 19.98
C VAL A 324 -2.66 -9.42 18.65
N THR A 325 -3.31 -9.82 17.56
CA THR A 325 -3.01 -9.32 16.21
C THR A 325 -3.97 -8.21 15.84
N PHE A 326 -3.43 -7.07 15.40
CA PHE A 326 -4.17 -6.00 14.76
C PHE A 326 -3.91 -6.01 13.25
N VAL A 327 -4.97 -6.00 12.45
CA VAL A 327 -4.87 -6.01 10.99
C VAL A 327 -5.12 -4.62 10.40
N ALA A 328 -4.16 -4.15 9.62
CA ALA A 328 -4.29 -3.02 8.72
C ALA A 328 -4.71 -3.51 7.32
N PRO A 329 -5.94 -3.26 6.86
CA PRO A 329 -6.40 -3.67 5.52
C PRO A 329 -5.86 -2.76 4.40
N SER A 330 -4.57 -2.42 4.47
CA SER A 330 -3.83 -1.57 3.53
C SER A 330 -2.44 -2.14 3.23
N GLY A 331 -1.69 -1.49 2.33
CA GLY A 331 -0.26 -1.76 2.20
C GLY A 331 0.55 -1.25 3.41
N ALA A 332 1.79 -1.74 3.55
CA ALA A 332 2.76 -1.26 4.54
C ALA A 332 3.08 0.23 4.32
N GLY A 333 3.17 1.00 5.40
CA GLY A 333 3.26 2.46 5.37
C GLY A 333 1.96 3.17 4.95
N GLY A 334 0.87 2.42 4.71
CA GLY A 334 -0.44 2.98 4.43
C GLY A 334 -1.08 3.65 5.66
N ALA A 335 -2.22 4.31 5.45
CA ALA A 335 -2.91 5.05 6.52
C ALA A 335 -3.35 4.14 7.68
N PHE A 336 -3.84 2.92 7.41
CA PHE A 336 -4.27 2.00 8.48
C PHE A 336 -3.08 1.35 9.20
N ASP A 337 -2.01 1.00 8.46
CA ASP A 337 -0.76 0.47 9.04
C ASP A 337 -0.08 1.51 9.95
N THR A 338 -0.01 2.77 9.52
CA THR A 338 0.55 3.86 10.32
C THR A 338 -0.30 4.15 11.56
N ALA A 339 -1.64 4.19 11.41
CA ALA A 339 -2.56 4.39 12.53
C ALA A 339 -2.46 3.27 13.57
N LEU A 340 -2.48 2.00 13.13
CA LEU A 340 -2.34 0.86 14.04
C LEU A 340 -0.98 0.81 14.72
N ARG A 341 0.12 1.09 14.00
CA ARG A 341 1.46 1.13 14.63
C ARG A 341 1.58 2.24 15.67
N SER A 342 0.98 3.41 15.44
CA SER A 342 0.88 4.46 16.45
C SER A 342 0.05 3.98 17.65
N PHE A 343 -1.16 3.49 17.43
CA PHE A 343 -2.06 2.96 18.47
C PHE A 343 -1.44 1.86 19.33
N THR A 344 -0.97 0.76 18.72
CA THR A 344 -0.36 -0.36 19.45
C THR A 344 0.95 0.01 20.13
N LYS A 345 1.70 0.98 19.58
CA LYS A 345 2.88 1.52 20.25
C LYS A 345 2.49 2.29 21.50
N GLN A 346 1.53 3.20 21.42
CA GLN A 346 1.16 4.02 22.57
C GLN A 346 0.54 3.18 23.69
N LEU A 347 -0.26 2.14 23.39
CA LEU A 347 -0.72 1.15 24.39
C LEU A 347 0.44 0.42 25.11
N ALA A 348 1.51 0.08 24.38
CA ALA A 348 2.66 -0.64 24.94
C ALA A 348 3.60 0.28 25.72
N ASP A 349 3.84 1.50 25.24
CA ASP A 349 4.68 2.51 25.90
C ASP A 349 4.06 2.96 27.24
N THR A 350 2.75 3.20 27.26
CA THR A 350 1.98 3.55 28.48
C THR A 350 1.72 2.35 29.40
N LYS A 351 1.94 1.12 28.91
CA LYS A 351 1.70 -0.16 29.59
C LYS A 351 0.22 -0.44 29.93
N ILE A 352 -0.70 0.20 29.23
CA ILE A 352 -2.14 -0.05 29.32
C ILE A 352 -2.48 -1.50 28.90
N VAL A 353 -1.67 -2.07 28.00
CA VAL A 353 -1.74 -3.49 27.59
C VAL A 353 -0.37 -4.14 27.78
N GLU A 354 -0.29 -5.16 28.65
CA GLU A 354 0.95 -5.91 28.89
C GLU A 354 1.26 -6.93 27.78
N GLN A 355 0.24 -7.46 27.11
CA GLN A 355 0.42 -8.46 26.06
C GLN A 355 1.04 -7.88 24.79
N GLN A 356 1.84 -8.70 24.11
CA GLN A 356 2.41 -8.32 22.83
C GLN A 356 1.31 -8.08 21.79
N MET A 357 1.35 -6.91 21.14
CA MET A 357 0.49 -6.59 20.01
C MET A 357 1.30 -6.63 18.71
N THR A 358 0.78 -7.29 17.67
CA THR A 358 1.39 -7.34 16.33
C THR A 358 0.53 -6.56 15.34
N VAL A 359 1.15 -5.98 14.31
CA VAL A 359 0.43 -5.31 13.21
C VAL A 359 0.71 -6.01 11.88
N GLU A 360 -0.30 -6.70 11.37
CA GLU A 360 -0.30 -7.36 10.07
C GLU A 360 -0.92 -6.46 8.99
N VAL A 361 -0.37 -6.50 7.77
CA VAL A 361 -0.91 -5.76 6.60
C VAL A 361 -1.56 -6.71 5.60
N LYS A 362 -2.85 -6.48 5.32
CA LYS A 362 -3.69 -7.29 4.43
C LYS A 362 -4.27 -6.41 3.30
N PRO A 363 -3.48 -6.03 2.28
CA PRO A 363 -3.93 -5.16 1.20
C PRO A 363 -4.92 -5.83 0.24
N GLY A 364 -5.95 -5.10 -0.19
CA GLY A 364 -6.84 -5.51 -1.29
C GLY A 364 -8.20 -4.82 -1.25
N GLY A 365 -8.67 -4.29 -2.38
CA GLY A 365 -10.04 -3.77 -2.53
C GLY A 365 -10.45 -2.64 -1.57
N GLY A 366 -9.50 -1.82 -1.10
CA GLY A 366 -9.79 -0.82 -0.04
C GLY A 366 -10.22 -1.45 1.30
N GLY A 367 -9.86 -2.72 1.51
CA GLY A 367 -10.18 -3.54 2.67
C GLY A 367 -11.28 -4.57 2.46
N SER A 368 -12.02 -4.54 1.34
CA SER A 368 -13.11 -5.50 1.08
C SER A 368 -12.66 -6.97 1.05
N VAL A 369 -11.44 -7.23 0.56
CA VAL A 369 -10.85 -8.58 0.50
C VAL A 369 -10.59 -9.11 1.91
N PHE A 370 -9.98 -8.30 2.78
CA PHE A 370 -9.75 -8.69 4.17
C PHE A 370 -11.06 -8.83 4.95
N LEU A 371 -12.01 -7.92 4.77
CA LEU A 371 -13.31 -7.99 5.46
C LEU A 371 -14.06 -9.28 5.09
N ALA A 372 -13.99 -9.73 3.83
CA ALA A 372 -14.57 -11.00 3.41
C ALA A 372 -13.84 -12.24 3.99
N GLU A 373 -12.51 -12.22 4.11
CA GLU A 373 -11.75 -13.24 4.85
C GLU A 373 -12.20 -13.28 6.31
N TYR A 374 -12.20 -12.13 6.98
CA TYR A 374 -12.45 -11.98 8.41
C TYR A 374 -13.89 -12.35 8.80
N ALA A 375 -14.90 -11.82 8.09
CA ALA A 375 -16.32 -12.09 8.32
C ALA A 375 -16.74 -13.54 8.01
N THR A 376 -15.84 -14.38 7.48
CA THR A 376 -16.11 -15.81 7.20
C THR A 376 -15.20 -16.79 7.92
N GLN A 377 -13.97 -16.40 8.28
CA GLN A 377 -12.96 -17.30 8.84
C GLN A 377 -12.56 -16.97 10.28
N ASP A 378 -12.74 -15.72 10.72
CA ASP A 378 -12.31 -15.22 12.04
C ASP A 378 -13.50 -14.84 12.93
N VAL A 379 -14.70 -15.33 12.65
CA VAL A 379 -15.96 -14.87 13.27
C VAL A 379 -16.03 -15.01 14.80
N ASP A 380 -15.20 -15.86 15.40
CA ASP A 380 -15.07 -16.08 16.85
C ASP A 380 -13.65 -15.72 17.39
N ASN A 381 -12.80 -15.05 16.59
CA ASN A 381 -11.39 -14.86 16.89
C ASN A 381 -11.10 -13.58 17.68
N ASP A 382 -11.36 -13.60 18.99
CA ASP A 382 -11.13 -12.46 19.89
C ASP A 382 -9.69 -11.91 19.90
N TYR A 383 -8.71 -12.66 19.39
CA TYR A 383 -7.30 -12.27 19.36
C TYR A 383 -6.87 -11.63 18.04
N LYS A 384 -7.81 -11.37 17.12
CA LYS A 384 -7.56 -10.70 15.86
C LYS A 384 -8.52 -9.53 15.70
N LEU A 385 -8.04 -8.31 15.91
CA LEU A 385 -8.77 -7.07 15.69
C LEU A 385 -8.33 -6.41 14.38
N PHE A 386 -9.06 -5.42 13.90
CA PHE A 386 -8.65 -4.62 12.74
C PHE A 386 -9.06 -3.15 12.86
N LEU A 387 -8.37 -2.29 12.08
CA LEU A 387 -8.67 -0.86 12.00
C LEU A 387 -9.14 -0.50 10.60
N THR A 388 -10.23 0.27 10.51
CA THR A 388 -10.75 0.77 9.22
C THR A 388 -11.30 2.19 9.35
N SER A 389 -12.00 2.66 8.31
CA SER A 389 -12.55 4.00 8.16
C SER A 389 -13.90 3.93 7.40
N PRO A 390 -14.54 5.06 7.04
CA PRO A 390 -15.76 5.06 6.21
C PRO A 390 -15.64 4.26 4.90
N THR A 391 -14.42 3.96 4.42
CA THR A 391 -14.14 3.00 3.34
C THR A 391 -14.91 1.69 3.46
N MET A 392 -15.14 1.17 4.66
CA MET A 392 -15.91 -0.06 4.87
C MET A 392 -17.39 0.12 4.46
N LEU A 393 -18.03 1.20 4.91
CA LEU A 393 -19.42 1.54 4.57
C LEU A 393 -19.56 1.76 3.05
N ILE A 394 -18.61 2.48 2.47
CA ILE A 394 -18.57 2.75 1.02
C ILE A 394 -18.47 1.44 0.23
N ASN A 395 -17.56 0.54 0.59
CA ASN A 395 -17.34 -0.71 -0.16
C ASN A 395 -18.49 -1.73 -0.01
N HIS A 396 -19.28 -1.63 1.06
CA HIS A 396 -20.51 -2.41 1.26
C HIS A 396 -21.66 -1.87 0.39
N LEU A 397 -21.85 -0.55 0.38
CA LEU A 397 -22.95 0.11 -0.33
C LEU A 397 -22.73 0.23 -1.85
N LYS A 398 -21.48 0.38 -2.27
CA LYS A 398 -21.10 0.61 -3.67
C LYS A 398 -21.17 -0.67 -4.49
N LYS A 399 -21.79 -0.58 -5.67
CA LYS A 399 -21.91 -1.66 -6.67
C LYS A 399 -20.59 -2.31 -7.05
N ASP A 400 -19.56 -1.50 -7.30
CA ASP A 400 -18.21 -1.97 -7.61
C ASP A 400 -17.31 -2.09 -6.36
N GLY A 401 -17.87 -1.94 -5.15
CA GLY A 401 -17.15 -2.04 -3.88
C GLY A 401 -16.72 -3.47 -3.53
N ASN A 402 -17.37 -4.46 -4.14
CA ASN A 402 -17.03 -5.88 -4.07
C ASN A 402 -16.97 -6.47 -2.65
N SER A 403 -17.74 -5.93 -1.70
CA SER A 403 -17.93 -6.56 -0.38
C SER A 403 -19.43 -6.76 -0.07
N PRO A 404 -19.90 -8.01 0.11
CA PRO A 404 -21.25 -8.25 0.62
C PRO A 404 -21.34 -8.05 2.15
N TYR A 405 -20.21 -7.80 2.82
CA TYR A 405 -20.10 -7.69 4.28
C TYR A 405 -19.98 -6.22 4.71
N GLY A 406 -20.50 -5.90 5.89
CA GLY A 406 -20.47 -4.55 6.48
C GLY A 406 -19.98 -4.54 7.92
N TYR A 407 -20.18 -3.43 8.65
CA TYR A 407 -19.88 -3.39 10.09
C TYR A 407 -20.78 -4.34 10.89
N GLN A 408 -21.95 -4.69 10.35
CA GLN A 408 -22.92 -5.64 10.87
C GLN A 408 -22.40 -7.10 10.88
N ASP A 409 -21.28 -7.36 10.20
CA ASP A 409 -20.59 -8.66 10.20
C ASP A 409 -19.34 -8.66 11.10
N THR A 410 -19.24 -7.67 11.99
CA THR A 410 -18.11 -7.43 12.91
C THR A 410 -18.64 -6.86 14.23
N THR A 411 -17.77 -6.71 15.22
CA THR A 411 -18.09 -5.97 16.46
C THR A 411 -17.39 -4.61 16.43
N PRO A 412 -18.10 -3.47 16.24
CA PRO A 412 -17.49 -2.15 16.42
C PRO A 412 -17.13 -1.95 17.90
N ILE A 413 -15.86 -1.66 18.18
CA ILE A 413 -15.36 -1.52 19.56
C ILE A 413 -15.32 -0.04 19.95
N ALA A 414 -14.54 0.78 19.24
CA ALA A 414 -14.44 2.21 19.53
C ALA A 414 -13.84 3.00 18.35
N THR A 415 -14.09 4.31 18.31
CA THR A 415 -13.26 5.24 17.50
C THR A 415 -12.02 5.67 18.27
N LEU A 416 -10.93 5.92 17.55
CA LEU A 416 -9.65 6.38 18.11
C LEU A 416 -9.42 7.87 17.86
N PHE A 417 -9.67 8.29 16.62
CA PHE A 417 -9.46 9.65 16.13
C PHE A 417 -10.23 9.86 14.82
N GLN A 418 -10.29 11.11 14.37
CA GLN A 418 -10.76 11.45 13.04
C GLN A 418 -9.81 12.42 12.33
N ASP A 419 -10.11 12.66 11.07
CA ASP A 419 -9.46 13.67 10.25
C ASP A 419 -10.56 14.42 9.51
N TYR A 420 -10.34 15.70 9.22
CA TYR A 420 -11.35 16.55 8.61
C TYR A 420 -11.09 16.72 7.12
N GLY A 421 -12.13 16.53 6.31
CA GLY A 421 -12.07 16.75 4.87
C GLY A 421 -11.76 18.21 4.55
N VAL A 422 -10.95 18.45 3.52
CA VAL A 422 -10.64 19.80 3.03
C VAL A 422 -10.82 19.88 1.52
N ILE A 423 -11.33 21.02 1.06
CA ILE A 423 -11.33 21.39 -0.35
C ILE A 423 -10.30 22.51 -0.53
N ALA A 424 -9.32 22.29 -1.39
CA ALA A 424 -8.20 23.21 -1.62
C ALA A 424 -7.98 23.48 -3.11
N VAL A 425 -7.34 24.60 -3.42
CA VAL A 425 -6.92 25.01 -4.76
C VAL A 425 -5.48 25.51 -4.74
N SER A 426 -4.82 25.63 -5.89
CA SER A 426 -3.49 26.23 -5.96
C SER A 426 -3.48 27.71 -5.54
N ALA A 427 -2.33 28.22 -5.10
CA ALA A 427 -2.21 29.62 -4.68
C ALA A 427 -2.54 30.63 -5.81
N ASP A 428 -2.30 30.26 -7.06
CA ASP A 428 -2.61 31.07 -8.26
C ASP A 428 -4.03 30.83 -8.82
N SER A 429 -4.81 29.91 -8.25
CA SER A 429 -6.18 29.63 -8.70
C SER A 429 -7.07 30.87 -8.70
N GLN A 430 -7.95 30.97 -9.70
CA GLN A 430 -8.95 32.04 -9.82
C GLN A 430 -9.99 32.03 -8.69
N PHE A 431 -10.13 30.91 -7.97
CA PHE A 431 -11.08 30.77 -6.86
C PHE A 431 -10.44 31.26 -5.55
N SER A 432 -11.14 32.16 -4.86
CA SER A 432 -10.78 32.70 -3.55
C SER A 432 -11.47 32.00 -2.38
N ASP A 433 -12.62 31.38 -2.66
CA ASP A 433 -13.56 30.84 -1.68
C ASP A 433 -14.39 29.71 -2.29
N LEU A 434 -14.90 28.81 -1.45
CA LEU A 434 -15.65 27.64 -1.92
C LEU A 434 -16.93 28.00 -2.68
N LYS A 435 -17.54 29.14 -2.33
CA LYS A 435 -18.77 29.63 -2.97
C LYS A 435 -18.51 29.96 -4.45
N SER A 436 -17.44 30.70 -4.75
CA SER A 436 -17.03 31.04 -6.11
C SER A 436 -16.75 29.80 -6.96
N LEU A 437 -16.12 28.77 -6.38
CA LEU A 437 -15.88 27.48 -7.03
C LEU A 437 -17.18 26.75 -7.35
N PHE A 438 -18.06 26.57 -6.38
CA PHE A 438 -19.31 25.84 -6.58
C PHE A 438 -20.32 26.57 -7.46
N ASP A 439 -20.36 27.91 -7.44
CA ASP A 439 -21.19 28.68 -8.37
C ASP A 439 -20.68 28.53 -9.82
N TYR A 440 -19.36 28.56 -10.04
CA TYR A 440 -18.78 28.29 -11.35
C TYR A 440 -19.10 26.86 -11.83
N MET A 441 -19.04 25.87 -10.95
CA MET A 441 -19.38 24.48 -11.28
C MET A 441 -20.87 24.27 -11.57
N LYS A 442 -21.78 25.16 -11.15
CA LYS A 442 -23.20 25.11 -11.59
C LYS A 442 -23.36 25.47 -13.07
N GLU A 443 -22.45 26.29 -13.60
CA GLU A 443 -22.46 26.72 -15.00
C GLU A 443 -21.60 25.81 -15.90
N SER A 444 -20.38 25.46 -15.45
CA SER A 444 -19.36 24.75 -16.24
C SER A 444 -18.73 23.55 -15.48
N PRO A 445 -19.50 22.52 -15.09
CA PRO A 445 -19.00 21.45 -14.21
C PRO A 445 -17.90 20.56 -14.80
N SER A 446 -17.89 20.37 -16.12
CA SER A 446 -16.91 19.53 -16.81
C SER A 446 -15.54 20.21 -16.99
N GLU A 447 -15.44 21.52 -16.74
CA GLU A 447 -14.19 22.27 -16.87
C GLU A 447 -13.29 22.08 -15.64
N ILE A 448 -13.87 21.93 -14.46
CA ILE A 448 -13.14 21.79 -13.19
C ILE A 448 -12.74 20.33 -12.92
N ALA A 449 -11.44 20.04 -12.95
CA ALA A 449 -10.87 18.77 -12.52
C ALA A 449 -10.65 18.73 -11.00
N VAL A 450 -11.32 17.80 -10.32
CA VAL A 450 -11.17 17.56 -8.88
C VAL A 450 -10.25 16.36 -8.65
N ALA A 451 -9.05 16.59 -8.13
CA ALA A 451 -8.13 15.53 -7.74
C ALA A 451 -8.45 14.99 -6.34
N GLY A 452 -8.30 13.68 -6.17
CA GLY A 452 -8.33 13.02 -4.85
C GLY A 452 -7.40 11.81 -4.81
N GLY A 453 -6.96 11.44 -3.60
CA GLY A 453 -5.99 10.37 -3.36
C GLY A 453 -6.60 8.96 -3.29
N SER A 454 -7.81 8.77 -3.84
CA SER A 454 -8.57 7.52 -3.79
C SER A 454 -9.44 7.32 -5.04
N ALA A 455 -9.92 6.09 -5.24
CA ALA A 455 -10.69 5.70 -6.43
C ALA A 455 -12.04 6.44 -6.57
N PRO A 456 -12.65 6.49 -7.77
CA PRO A 456 -13.96 7.10 -7.96
C PRO A 456 -15.03 6.47 -7.04
N GLY A 457 -15.75 7.33 -6.32
CA GLY A 457 -16.75 6.94 -5.33
C GLY A 457 -16.18 6.47 -3.97
N ALA A 458 -14.87 6.63 -3.74
CA ALA A 458 -14.24 6.44 -2.44
C ALA A 458 -14.22 7.74 -1.61
N VAL A 459 -13.56 7.71 -0.44
CA VAL A 459 -13.58 8.76 0.58
C VAL A 459 -13.33 10.16 0.00
N ASP A 460 -12.25 10.40 -0.75
CA ASP A 460 -11.94 11.77 -1.19
C ASP A 460 -12.94 12.28 -2.27
N HIS A 461 -13.53 11.37 -3.07
CA HIS A 461 -14.60 11.75 -4.01
C HIS A 461 -15.88 12.13 -3.26
N LEU A 462 -16.26 11.37 -2.24
CA LEU A 462 -17.45 11.66 -1.43
C LEU A 462 -17.25 12.91 -0.56
N SER A 463 -16.05 13.15 -0.02
CA SER A 463 -15.70 14.39 0.71
C SER A 463 -15.87 15.65 -0.14
N PHE A 464 -15.82 15.54 -1.47
CA PHE A 464 -16.16 16.65 -2.38
C PHE A 464 -17.66 16.70 -2.67
N LEU A 465 -18.24 15.55 -3.01
CA LEU A 465 -19.62 15.47 -3.49
C LEU A 465 -20.65 15.76 -2.40
N ILE A 466 -20.44 15.36 -1.15
CA ILE A 466 -21.38 15.63 -0.05
C ILE A 466 -21.60 17.15 0.13
N PRO A 467 -20.57 18.00 0.33
CA PRO A 467 -20.75 19.44 0.43
C PRO A 467 -21.21 20.09 -0.89
N ALA A 468 -20.77 19.57 -2.05
CA ALA A 468 -21.23 20.07 -3.35
C ALA A 468 -22.75 19.83 -3.56
N THR A 469 -23.23 18.63 -3.23
CA THR A 469 -24.64 18.25 -3.24
C THR A 469 -25.47 19.14 -2.33
N ASP A 470 -25.08 19.35 -1.07
CA ASP A 470 -25.84 20.22 -0.16
C ASP A 470 -25.88 21.69 -0.63
N TYR A 471 -24.82 22.16 -1.29
CA TYR A 471 -24.80 23.47 -1.97
C TYR A 471 -25.66 23.53 -3.25
N GLY A 472 -26.26 22.42 -3.68
CA GLY A 472 -27.16 22.33 -4.84
C GLY A 472 -26.44 22.03 -6.16
N LEU A 473 -25.39 21.20 -6.14
CA LEU A 473 -24.81 20.55 -7.31
C LEU A 473 -25.36 19.11 -7.51
N ASP A 474 -26.57 18.81 -7.01
CA ASP A 474 -27.23 17.51 -7.21
C ASP A 474 -27.25 17.08 -8.69
N GLY A 475 -26.76 15.87 -8.97
CA GLY A 475 -26.76 15.29 -10.32
C GLY A 475 -25.75 15.88 -11.31
N VAL A 476 -24.89 16.81 -10.86
CA VAL A 476 -23.83 17.40 -11.66
C VAL A 476 -22.66 16.43 -11.83
N GLN A 477 -22.24 16.18 -13.07
CA GLN A 477 -21.06 15.34 -13.33
C GLN A 477 -19.77 16.11 -13.05
N VAL A 478 -19.21 15.89 -11.86
CA VAL A 478 -17.88 16.35 -11.47
C VAL A 478 -16.81 15.54 -12.19
N LYS A 479 -15.84 16.21 -12.82
CA LYS A 479 -14.66 15.57 -13.44
C LYS A 479 -13.65 15.19 -12.34
N TYR A 480 -13.90 14.07 -11.68
CA TYR A 480 -13.00 13.53 -10.66
C TYR A 480 -11.80 12.80 -11.28
N VAL A 481 -10.60 13.13 -10.81
CA VAL A 481 -9.32 12.54 -11.24
C VAL A 481 -8.71 11.76 -10.06
N PRO A 482 -8.75 10.42 -10.07
CA PRO A 482 -8.18 9.60 -9.00
C PRO A 482 -6.66 9.48 -9.14
N TYR A 483 -5.96 9.56 -8.01
CA TYR A 483 -4.52 9.32 -7.88
C TYR A 483 -4.24 8.22 -6.85
N ASP A 484 -3.08 7.56 -6.92
CA ASP A 484 -2.70 6.47 -6.01
C ASP A 484 -2.14 7.01 -4.67
N GLY A 485 -2.82 8.02 -4.10
CA GLY A 485 -2.56 8.61 -2.80
C GLY A 485 -2.50 10.15 -2.77
N LYS A 486 -2.46 10.71 -1.56
CA LYS A 486 -2.57 12.16 -1.30
C LYS A 486 -1.37 12.98 -1.82
N GLY A 487 -0.18 12.38 -1.88
CA GLY A 487 1.01 13.05 -2.42
C GLY A 487 0.96 13.24 -3.94
N GLU A 488 0.39 12.27 -4.67
CA GLU A 488 0.21 12.37 -6.12
C GLU A 488 -0.88 13.39 -6.49
N SER A 489 -2.02 13.38 -5.79
CA SER A 489 -3.08 14.37 -6.01
C SER A 489 -2.66 15.80 -5.63
N MET A 490 -1.86 15.99 -4.57
CA MET A 490 -1.22 17.27 -4.27
C MET A 490 -0.25 17.69 -5.37
N THR A 491 0.57 16.77 -5.88
CA THR A 491 1.49 17.05 -7.00
C THR A 491 0.74 17.45 -8.27
N ALA A 492 -0.42 16.83 -8.53
CA ALA A 492 -1.28 17.17 -9.65
C ALA A 492 -1.86 18.59 -9.53
N LEU A 493 -2.35 18.98 -8.35
CA LEU A 493 -2.81 20.34 -8.06
C LEU A 493 -1.68 21.37 -8.29
N LEU A 494 -0.53 21.17 -7.65
CA LEU A 494 0.61 22.09 -7.74
C LEU A 494 1.22 22.16 -9.14
N GLY A 495 1.04 21.12 -9.96
CA GLY A 495 1.46 21.08 -11.35
C GLY A 495 0.42 21.60 -12.36
N GLY A 496 -0.75 22.07 -11.91
CA GLY A 496 -1.84 22.53 -12.78
C GLY A 496 -2.51 21.42 -13.59
N ASN A 497 -2.37 20.16 -13.18
CA ASN A 497 -3.04 19.01 -13.80
C ASN A 497 -4.45 18.74 -13.20
N ALA A 498 -4.78 19.42 -12.10
CA ALA A 498 -6.10 19.49 -11.51
C ALA A 498 -6.32 20.89 -10.92
N ASP A 499 -7.56 21.37 -10.93
CA ASP A 499 -7.94 22.72 -10.49
C ASP A 499 -8.25 22.77 -8.99
N VAL A 500 -8.74 21.65 -8.46
CA VAL A 500 -9.20 21.47 -7.08
C VAL A 500 -8.61 20.18 -6.52
N LEU A 501 -8.24 20.20 -5.24
CA LEU A 501 -7.85 19.04 -4.46
C LEU A 501 -8.88 18.79 -3.37
N THR A 502 -9.33 17.55 -3.25
CA THR A 502 -10.03 17.07 -2.05
C THR A 502 -9.12 16.11 -1.29
N SER A 503 -8.91 16.41 -0.02
CA SER A 503 -8.01 15.63 0.85
C SER A 503 -8.44 15.82 2.31
N VAL A 504 -7.50 15.76 3.25
CA VAL A 504 -7.74 16.01 4.68
C VAL A 504 -6.75 17.00 5.28
N ALA A 505 -7.13 17.67 6.37
CA ALA A 505 -6.34 18.71 7.04
C ALA A 505 -4.91 18.24 7.37
N SER A 506 -4.75 17.05 7.97
CA SER A 506 -3.44 16.47 8.34
C SER A 506 -2.44 16.37 7.18
N SER A 507 -2.93 16.31 5.94
CA SER A 507 -2.11 16.11 4.74
C SER A 507 -1.78 17.38 3.97
N VAL A 508 -2.38 18.53 4.31
CA VAL A 508 -2.23 19.78 3.55
C VAL A 508 -1.62 20.93 4.35
N GLY A 509 -1.50 20.79 5.67
CA GLY A 509 -1.04 21.86 6.58
C GLY A 509 0.30 22.50 6.15
N GLU A 510 1.33 21.69 5.89
CA GLU A 510 2.65 22.19 5.44
C GLU A 510 2.58 22.98 4.12
N TYR A 511 1.67 22.60 3.21
CA TYR A 511 1.49 23.28 1.91
C TYR A 511 0.70 24.59 2.05
N LEU A 512 -0.25 24.65 2.99
CA LEU A 512 -0.98 25.86 3.35
C LEU A 512 -0.06 26.86 4.06
N GLU A 513 0.76 26.40 5.00
CA GLU A 513 1.76 27.21 5.70
C GLU A 513 2.83 27.77 4.74
N ALA A 514 3.28 26.96 3.78
CA ALA A 514 4.20 27.40 2.72
C ALA A 514 3.56 28.41 1.74
N GLY A 515 2.24 28.58 1.75
CA GLY A 515 1.51 29.43 0.82
C GLY A 515 1.39 28.84 -0.61
N ASN A 516 1.58 27.53 -0.77
CA ASN A 516 1.51 26.85 -2.07
C ASN A 516 0.05 26.61 -2.53
N ILE A 517 -0.88 26.56 -1.57
CA ILE A 517 -2.31 26.30 -1.78
C ILE A 517 -3.18 27.28 -1.00
N LYS A 518 -4.46 27.39 -1.36
CA LYS A 518 -5.52 27.95 -0.52
C LYS A 518 -6.43 26.80 -0.12
N VAL A 519 -6.74 26.66 1.17
CA VAL A 519 -7.83 25.79 1.62
C VAL A 519 -9.11 26.62 1.66
N LEU A 520 -10.09 26.24 0.83
CA LEU A 520 -11.32 27.01 0.62
C LEU A 520 -12.35 26.75 1.74
N ALA A 521 -12.37 25.54 2.28
CA ALA A 521 -13.13 25.18 3.47
C ALA A 521 -12.62 23.87 4.10
N VAL A 522 -12.96 23.69 5.37
CA VAL A 522 -12.76 22.44 6.13
C VAL A 522 -14.10 21.87 6.60
N ASP A 523 -14.31 20.56 6.47
CA ASP A 523 -15.50 19.86 6.96
C ASP A 523 -15.36 19.50 8.45
N ALA A 524 -15.31 20.54 9.28
CA ALA A 524 -15.16 20.47 10.73
C ALA A 524 -16.30 21.23 11.45
N PRO A 525 -16.64 20.87 12.70
CA PRO A 525 -17.73 21.52 13.45
C PRO A 525 -17.42 22.98 13.84
N GLU A 526 -16.13 23.29 14.00
CA GLU A 526 -15.53 24.59 14.30
C GLU A 526 -14.20 24.73 13.53
N ARG A 527 -13.64 25.94 13.44
CA ARG A 527 -12.38 26.17 12.72
C ARG A 527 -11.20 25.50 13.42
N LEU A 528 -10.33 24.88 12.64
CA LEU A 528 -9.15 24.20 13.17
C LEU A 528 -8.07 25.21 13.62
N PRO A 529 -7.28 24.89 14.66
CA PRO A 529 -6.24 25.77 15.17
C PRO A 529 -5.02 25.86 14.23
N GLY A 530 -4.07 26.72 14.60
CA GLY A 530 -2.79 26.86 13.89
C GLY A 530 -2.96 27.43 12.49
N VAL A 531 -2.36 26.79 11.49
CA VAL A 531 -2.31 27.28 10.09
C VAL A 531 -3.69 27.35 9.42
N PHE A 532 -4.71 26.70 10.01
CA PHE A 532 -6.09 26.65 9.53
C PHE A 532 -7.02 27.67 10.19
N ALA A 533 -6.56 28.50 11.14
CA ALA A 533 -7.44 29.36 11.95
C ALA A 533 -8.32 30.34 11.12
N ASP A 534 -7.82 30.79 9.98
CA ASP A 534 -8.54 31.69 9.07
C ASP A 534 -9.42 30.96 8.04
N VAL A 535 -9.29 29.62 7.91
CA VAL A 535 -10.07 28.78 6.99
C VAL A 535 -11.50 28.61 7.52
N PRO A 536 -12.55 28.90 6.73
CA PRO A 536 -13.93 28.71 7.16
C PRO A 536 -14.32 27.23 7.18
N THR A 537 -15.22 26.87 8.08
CA THR A 537 -15.89 25.57 8.05
C THR A 537 -16.97 25.50 6.96
N MET A 538 -17.30 24.30 6.47
CA MET A 538 -18.47 24.08 5.59
C MET A 538 -19.75 24.68 6.21
N LYS A 539 -19.91 24.48 7.53
CA LYS A 539 -21.03 24.97 8.34
C LYS A 539 -21.15 26.49 8.38
N GLU A 540 -20.04 27.23 8.50
CA GLU A 540 -20.04 28.71 8.39
C GLU A 540 -20.49 29.21 7.01
N LEU A 541 -20.23 28.42 5.96
CA LEU A 541 -20.66 28.70 4.59
C LEU A 541 -22.12 28.28 4.32
N GLY A 542 -22.82 27.75 5.33
CA GLY A 542 -24.20 27.27 5.22
C GLY A 542 -24.33 25.89 4.57
N ILE A 543 -23.22 25.16 4.41
CA ILE A 543 -23.16 23.82 3.82
C ILE A 543 -23.19 22.78 4.94
N ASN A 544 -24.22 21.94 4.94
CA ASN A 544 -24.44 20.87 5.92
C ASN A 544 -23.76 19.58 5.47
N SER A 545 -22.42 19.63 5.36
CA SER A 545 -21.63 18.40 5.33
C SER A 545 -21.41 17.90 6.75
N ASP A 546 -21.39 16.57 6.89
CA ASP A 546 -21.17 15.85 8.14
C ASP A 546 -20.50 14.52 7.79
N PHE A 547 -19.29 14.62 7.22
CA PHE A 547 -18.54 13.48 6.69
C PHE A 547 -17.25 13.25 7.48
N ALA A 548 -17.40 12.79 8.72
CA ALA A 548 -16.28 12.42 9.59
C ALA A 548 -15.40 11.29 9.00
N ILE A 549 -14.10 11.54 8.82
CA ILE A 549 -13.14 10.55 8.31
C ILE A 549 -12.47 9.83 9.49
N TRP A 550 -13.29 9.14 10.30
CA TRP A 550 -12.87 8.44 11.52
C TRP A 550 -11.90 7.27 11.27
N ARG A 551 -11.18 6.87 12.31
CA ARG A 551 -10.55 5.54 12.46
C ARG A 551 -11.14 4.84 13.66
N GLY A 552 -11.54 3.58 13.45
CA GLY A 552 -12.15 2.77 14.49
C GLY A 552 -11.60 1.36 14.51
N ILE A 553 -11.59 0.78 15.71
CA ILE A 553 -11.19 -0.60 15.98
C ILE A 553 -12.43 -1.49 15.95
N PHE A 554 -12.30 -2.65 15.33
CA PHE A 554 -13.34 -3.64 15.16
C PHE A 554 -12.81 -5.03 15.55
N GLY A 555 -13.66 -5.80 16.21
CA GLY A 555 -13.47 -7.20 16.54
C GLY A 555 -14.37 -8.14 15.72
N PRO A 556 -14.32 -9.44 16.00
CA PRO A 556 -14.99 -10.47 15.21
C PRO A 556 -16.51 -10.41 15.39
N LYS A 557 -17.26 -11.10 14.52
CA LYS A 557 -18.74 -11.03 14.50
C LYS A 557 -19.38 -11.50 15.81
N ASN A 558 -18.81 -12.53 16.42
CA ASN A 558 -19.27 -13.17 17.65
C ASN A 558 -18.28 -12.88 18.80
N MET A 559 -17.70 -11.67 18.84
CA MET A 559 -16.72 -11.27 19.86
C MET A 559 -17.27 -11.51 21.27
N SER A 560 -16.45 -12.08 22.16
CA SER A 560 -16.89 -12.27 23.55
C SER A 560 -17.07 -10.92 24.26
N GLU A 561 -18.08 -10.84 25.13
CA GLU A 561 -18.34 -9.64 25.94
C GLU A 561 -17.13 -9.26 26.82
N ASP A 562 -16.41 -10.25 27.33
CA ASP A 562 -15.15 -10.07 28.08
C ASP A 562 -14.08 -9.37 27.23
N ALA A 563 -13.80 -9.90 26.03
CA ALA A 563 -12.81 -9.31 25.13
C ALA A 563 -13.24 -7.91 24.65
N LYS A 564 -14.53 -7.73 24.37
CA LYS A 564 -15.08 -6.44 23.96
C LYS A 564 -14.92 -5.40 25.07
N ALA A 565 -15.36 -5.70 26.28
CA ALA A 565 -15.26 -4.81 27.43
C ALA A 565 -13.81 -4.45 27.75
N TYR A 566 -12.89 -5.42 27.67
CA TYR A 566 -11.45 -5.16 27.82
C TYR A 566 -10.96 -4.11 26.81
N TRP A 567 -11.29 -4.23 25.53
CA TRP A 567 -10.83 -3.29 24.52
C TRP A 567 -11.54 -1.94 24.56
N GLU A 568 -12.81 -1.89 24.93
CA GLU A 568 -13.49 -0.61 25.22
C GLU A 568 -12.80 0.12 26.38
N GLU A 569 -12.50 -0.57 27.49
CA GLU A 569 -11.75 -0.01 28.63
C GLU A 569 -10.35 0.46 28.22
N LYS A 570 -9.56 -0.38 27.54
CA LYS A 570 -8.16 -0.05 27.21
C LYS A 570 -8.01 1.00 26.12
N ILE A 571 -9.00 1.13 25.24
CA ILE A 571 -9.04 2.27 24.30
C ILE A 571 -9.44 3.54 25.05
N ALA A 572 -10.46 3.51 25.91
CA ALA A 572 -10.86 4.66 26.73
C ALA A 572 -9.72 5.15 27.64
N GLU A 573 -8.98 4.24 28.27
CA GLU A 573 -7.80 4.56 29.07
C GLU A 573 -6.70 5.23 28.23
N LEU A 574 -6.42 4.72 27.02
CA LEU A 574 -5.39 5.28 26.14
C LEU A 574 -5.72 6.69 25.68
N VAL A 575 -6.96 6.94 25.24
CA VAL A 575 -7.29 8.21 24.57
C VAL A 575 -7.22 9.43 25.49
N GLU A 576 -7.27 9.21 26.81
CA GLU A 576 -7.10 10.23 27.84
C GLU A 576 -5.62 10.50 28.19
N THR A 577 -4.66 9.75 27.64
CA THR A 577 -3.22 9.93 27.95
C THR A 577 -2.60 11.12 27.21
N ASP A 578 -1.70 11.85 27.87
CA ASP A 578 -0.91 12.92 27.27
C ASP A 578 -0.07 12.39 26.07
N GLU A 579 0.42 11.14 26.16
CA GLU A 579 1.13 10.45 25.08
C GLU A 579 0.27 10.29 23.82
N TRP A 580 -1.00 9.89 23.97
CA TRP A 580 -1.92 9.80 22.84
C TRP A 580 -2.27 11.18 22.27
N GLN A 581 -2.56 12.16 23.12
CA GLN A 581 -2.86 13.54 22.68
C GLN A 581 -1.67 14.18 21.95
N ALA A 582 -0.44 13.88 22.39
CA ALA A 582 0.79 14.28 21.70
C ALA A 582 0.98 13.57 20.35
N GLU A 583 0.68 12.26 20.25
CA GLU A 583 0.69 11.53 18.97
C GLU A 583 -0.35 12.13 18.01
N LEU A 584 -1.59 12.37 18.44
CA LEU A 584 -2.63 13.02 17.64
C LEU A 584 -2.16 14.37 17.09
N THR A 585 -1.65 15.24 17.97
CA THR A 585 -1.11 16.56 17.61
C THR A 585 0.04 16.44 16.60
N ALA A 586 0.99 15.53 16.81
CA ALA A 586 2.14 15.31 15.93
C ALA A 586 1.76 14.72 14.55
N LYS A 587 0.56 14.17 14.41
CA LYS A 587 0.01 13.65 13.14
C LYS A 587 -1.00 14.60 12.49
N GLY A 588 -1.42 15.66 13.17
CA GLY A 588 -2.55 16.48 12.75
C GLY A 588 -3.89 15.73 12.76
N TRP A 589 -4.03 14.72 13.63
CA TRP A 589 -5.28 13.99 13.84
C TRP A 589 -6.11 14.66 14.94
N GLU A 590 -7.43 14.65 14.78
CA GLU A 590 -8.35 15.19 15.77
C GLU A 590 -8.76 14.11 16.77
N HIS A 591 -8.82 14.47 18.06
CA HIS A 591 -9.34 13.58 19.09
C HIS A 591 -10.82 13.28 18.82
N PHE A 592 -11.14 12.00 18.65
CA PHE A 592 -12.50 11.55 18.37
C PHE A 592 -12.69 10.13 18.89
N HIS A 593 -12.95 10.02 20.19
CA HIS A 593 -13.29 8.78 20.85
C HIS A 593 -14.80 8.66 21.07
N ASN A 594 -15.32 7.47 20.83
CA ASN A 594 -16.69 7.04 21.04
C ASN A 594 -16.63 5.55 21.39
N ASP A 595 -17.42 5.12 22.37
CA ASP A 595 -17.61 3.71 22.72
C ASP A 595 -18.34 2.92 21.63
N SER A 596 -18.54 1.61 21.82
CA SER A 596 -19.20 0.75 20.84
C SER A 596 -20.61 1.22 20.49
N ALA A 597 -21.39 1.70 21.47
CA ALA A 597 -22.77 2.12 21.27
C ALA A 597 -22.86 3.41 20.45
N ALA A 598 -22.12 4.45 20.86
CA ALA A 598 -22.03 5.70 20.13
C ALA A 598 -21.41 5.52 18.74
N PHE A 599 -20.41 4.64 18.60
CA PHE A 599 -19.82 4.33 17.30
C PHE A 599 -20.81 3.63 16.35
N ILE A 600 -21.66 2.72 16.85
CA ILE A 600 -22.74 2.11 16.05
C ILE A 600 -23.72 3.18 15.54
N GLU A 601 -24.09 4.17 16.36
CA GLU A 601 -24.95 5.28 15.91
C GLU A 601 -24.29 6.13 14.81
N ILE A 602 -22.98 6.42 14.95
CA ILE A 602 -22.18 7.11 13.92
C ILE A 602 -22.16 6.31 12.61
N LEU A 603 -21.91 5.00 12.68
CA LEU A 603 -21.90 4.09 11.52
C LEU A 603 -23.26 4.10 10.81
N GLN A 604 -24.37 3.95 11.54
CA GLN A 604 -25.72 3.99 10.98
C GLN A 604 -26.10 5.34 10.36
N LYS A 605 -25.66 6.45 10.97
CA LYS A 605 -25.90 7.80 10.45
C LYS A 605 -25.12 8.03 9.16
N GLN A 606 -23.84 7.66 9.14
CA GLN A 606 -22.98 7.87 7.99
C GLN A 606 -23.30 6.93 6.82
N GLU A 607 -23.69 5.67 7.09
CA GLU A 607 -24.17 4.71 6.09
C GLU A 607 -25.36 5.27 5.29
N LYS A 608 -26.32 5.92 5.96
CA LYS A 608 -27.46 6.60 5.31
C LYS A 608 -27.01 7.77 4.42
N SER A 609 -26.05 8.57 4.88
CA SER A 609 -25.51 9.71 4.12
C SER A 609 -24.76 9.23 2.86
N ILE A 610 -23.83 8.28 3.02
CA ILE A 610 -23.07 7.66 1.93
C ILE A 610 -24.02 7.02 0.91
N LYS A 611 -25.03 6.28 1.37
CA LYS A 611 -26.01 5.63 0.49
C LYS A 611 -26.73 6.63 -0.41
N LYS A 612 -27.25 7.73 0.17
CA LYS A 612 -27.94 8.80 -0.59
C LYS A 612 -27.05 9.35 -1.71
N VAL A 613 -25.76 9.62 -1.43
CA VAL A 613 -24.84 10.17 -2.44
C VAL A 613 -24.45 9.13 -3.49
N LEU A 614 -24.20 7.88 -3.09
CA LEU A 614 -23.94 6.80 -4.06
C LEU A 614 -25.15 6.52 -4.96
N GLU A 615 -26.38 6.65 -4.47
CA GLU A 615 -27.62 6.53 -5.27
C GLU A 615 -27.70 7.65 -6.33
N GLN A 616 -27.38 8.90 -5.96
CA GLN A 616 -27.31 10.03 -6.89
C GLN A 616 -26.27 9.84 -8.01
N LEU A 617 -25.16 9.16 -7.71
CA LEU A 617 -24.12 8.82 -8.69
C LEU A 617 -24.46 7.58 -9.54
N GLY A 618 -25.55 6.87 -9.25
CA GLY A 618 -25.86 5.58 -9.88
C GLY A 618 -24.86 4.47 -9.49
N MET A 619 -24.22 4.59 -8.33
CA MET A 619 -23.12 3.72 -7.87
C MET A 619 -23.51 2.75 -6.74
N THR A 620 -24.76 2.72 -6.27
CA THR A 620 -25.22 1.73 -5.28
C THR A 620 -25.56 0.36 -5.85
N ASN A 621 -25.48 -0.66 -4.99
CA ASN A 621 -26.12 -1.97 -5.18
C ASN A 621 -27.66 -1.88 -5.27
#